data_AF-A0A7S2KWC5-F1
#
_entry.id   AF-A0A7S2KWC5-F1
#
_cell.length_a   1.000
_cell.length_b   1.000
_cell.length_c   1.000
_cell.angle_alpha   90.00
_cell.angle_beta   90.00
_cell.angle_gamma   90.00
#
_symmetry.space_group_name_H-M   'P 1'
#
loop_
_entity.id
_entity.type
_entity.pdbx_description
1 polymer ?
#
loop_
_entity_poly.entity_id
_entity_poly.type
_entity_poly.pdbx_seq_one_letter_code
_entity_poly.pdbx_strand_id
1 'polypeptide(L)'
;WAAPGMYYLGSAGVISYGGVRIGGLSGIYKDYNHELGHYEVPPYDRSSLRSVYHVRNVEAYRLAQIMEPLDIVLSHDWPRGIEQHGDTERLLRKKTFFRQEVMDNNLGSPVNEFLLNVLKPKFWFSAHLHVKFEAQVRHAVPTKESEPTSDMNEPSDEASLAASTSLP
;
A
#
# COMPACT_ATOMS: atom_id res chain seq x y z
N TRP A 1 12.33 18.90 14.13
CA TRP A 1 11.82 20.20 13.65
C TRP A 1 12.93 20.85 12.83
N ALA A 2 12.62 21.47 11.68
CA ALA A 2 13.64 22.01 10.76
C ALA A 2 13.83 23.52 10.95
N ALA A 3 12.72 24.25 11.09
CA ALA A 3 12.66 25.69 11.36
C ALA A 3 11.28 26.02 11.97
N PRO A 4 11.04 27.24 12.50
CA PRO A 4 9.71 27.64 12.95
C PRO A 4 8.64 27.43 11.87
N GLY A 5 7.56 26.73 12.19
CA GLY A 5 6.50 26.38 11.24
C GLY A 5 6.85 25.26 10.24
N MET A 6 8.05 24.68 10.31
CA MET A 6 8.52 23.64 9.39
C MET A 6 8.88 22.35 10.13
N TYR A 7 8.09 21.31 9.88
CA TYR A 7 8.30 19.98 10.44
C TYR A 7 8.70 19.00 9.35
N TYR A 8 9.85 18.35 9.54
CA TYR A 8 10.30 17.25 8.70
C TYR A 8 9.93 15.92 9.37
N LEU A 9 9.19 15.06 8.66
CA LEU A 9 8.75 13.74 9.17
C LEU A 9 9.91 12.74 9.31
N GLY A 10 11.09 13.04 8.78
CA GLY A 10 12.21 12.10 8.68
C GLY A 10 12.14 11.27 7.40
N SER A 11 13.00 10.26 7.31
CA SER A 11 13.00 9.29 6.19
C SER A 11 11.68 8.52 6.12
N ALA A 12 11.12 8.14 7.28
CA ALA A 12 9.75 7.70 7.43
C ALA A 12 9.19 8.09 8.81
N GLY A 13 7.91 8.40 8.87
CA GLY A 13 7.25 8.75 10.13
C GLY A 13 5.74 8.89 10.02
N VAL A 14 5.08 8.93 11.17
CA VAL A 14 3.65 9.19 11.31
C VAL A 14 3.45 10.27 12.36
N ILE A 15 2.57 11.22 12.06
CA ILE A 15 2.12 12.24 13.01
C ILE A 15 0.60 12.29 13.06
N SER A 16 0.06 12.79 14.17
CA SER A 16 -1.35 13.13 14.31
C SER A 16 -1.49 14.63 14.49
N TYR A 17 -2.31 15.28 13.65
CA TYR A 17 -2.54 16.71 13.71
C TYR A 17 -4.00 17.02 13.37
N GLY A 18 -4.69 17.75 14.25
CA GLY A 18 -6.09 18.13 14.04
C GLY A 18 -7.05 16.94 13.85
N GLY A 19 -6.76 15.79 14.47
CA GLY A 19 -7.55 14.56 14.31
C GLY A 19 -7.26 13.76 13.03
N VAL A 20 -6.29 14.19 12.22
CA VAL A 20 -5.86 13.49 11.00
C VAL A 20 -4.52 12.80 11.23
N ARG A 21 -4.41 11.55 10.81
CA ARG A 21 -3.16 10.77 10.86
C ARG A 21 -2.46 10.79 9.52
N ILE A 22 -1.23 11.30 9.53
CA ILE A 22 -0.44 11.54 8.34
C ILE A 22 0.83 10.69 8.45
N GLY A 23 0.95 9.71 7.55
CA GLY A 23 2.19 8.97 7.32
C GLY A 23 3.01 9.60 6.20
N GLY A 24 4.32 9.39 6.21
CA GLY A 24 5.19 9.86 5.14
C GLY A 24 6.39 8.93 4.93
N LEU A 25 6.75 8.74 3.65
CA LEU A 25 7.99 8.13 3.21
C LEU A 25 8.75 9.12 2.31
N SER A 26 9.89 9.59 2.80
CA SER A 26 10.74 10.52 2.07
C SER A 26 11.67 9.79 1.11
N GLY A 27 11.94 10.40 -0.04
CA GLY A 27 12.99 9.95 -0.95
C GLY A 27 12.51 9.38 -2.27
N ILE A 28 13.48 8.94 -3.06
CA ILE A 28 13.29 8.35 -4.39
C ILE A 28 13.75 6.89 -4.34
N TYR A 29 12.98 5.99 -4.95
CA TYR A 29 13.37 4.58 -5.00
C TYR A 29 14.53 4.37 -6.00
N LYS A 30 15.58 3.69 -5.53
CA LYS A 30 16.64 3.10 -6.36
C LYS A 30 16.95 1.71 -5.88
N ASP A 31 16.78 0.74 -6.78
CA ASP A 31 16.97 -0.69 -6.58
C ASP A 31 18.31 -1.02 -5.91
N TYR A 32 19.42 -0.48 -6.45
CA TYR A 32 20.77 -0.77 -5.96
C TYR A 32 21.06 -0.26 -4.54
N ASN A 33 20.22 0.64 -4.01
CA ASN A 33 20.38 1.21 -2.66
C ASN A 33 19.33 0.72 -1.67
N HIS A 34 18.24 0.12 -2.14
CA HIS A 34 17.08 -0.17 -1.31
C HIS A 34 17.38 -1.14 -0.16
N GLU A 35 18.16 -2.18 -0.44
CA GLU A 35 18.54 -3.21 0.53
C GLU A 35 19.70 -2.79 1.44
N LEU A 36 20.29 -1.62 1.21
CA LEU A 36 21.40 -1.12 2.01
C LEU A 36 20.89 -0.29 3.17
N GLY A 37 21.63 -0.28 4.28
CA GLY A 37 21.44 0.72 5.32
C GLY A 37 21.86 2.12 4.87
N HIS A 38 21.52 3.13 5.67
CA HIS A 38 22.10 4.47 5.55
C HIS A 38 23.54 4.44 6.05
N TYR A 39 24.49 4.73 5.16
CA TYR A 39 25.93 4.79 5.47
C TYR A 39 26.53 6.15 5.11
N GLU A 40 25.75 7.03 4.49
CA GLU A 40 26.17 8.36 4.09
C GLU A 40 26.43 9.23 5.32
N VAL A 41 27.60 9.85 5.38
CA VAL A 41 28.00 10.76 6.46
C VAL A 41 28.52 12.06 5.86
N PRO A 42 28.14 13.24 6.39
CA PRO A 42 28.72 14.51 5.96
C PRO A 42 30.25 14.59 6.23
N PRO A 43 31.01 15.31 5.39
CA PRO A 43 30.57 16.00 4.18
C PRO A 43 30.29 15.03 3.04
N TYR A 44 29.18 15.25 2.34
CA TYR A 44 28.78 14.39 1.23
C TYR A 44 29.58 14.68 -0.04
N ASP A 45 30.02 13.62 -0.71
CA ASP A 45 30.48 13.65 -2.10
C ASP A 45 29.30 13.60 -3.10
N ARG A 46 29.58 13.61 -4.41
CA ARG A 46 28.54 13.59 -5.45
C ARG A 46 27.66 12.33 -5.40
N SER A 47 28.18 11.21 -4.90
CA SER A 47 27.45 9.94 -4.84
C SER A 47 26.53 9.93 -3.62
N SER A 48 27.09 10.18 -2.46
CA SER A 48 26.41 10.27 -1.17
C SER A 48 25.35 11.38 -1.12
N LEU A 49 25.56 12.50 -1.82
CA LEU A 49 24.53 13.53 -1.99
C LEU A 49 23.26 13.00 -2.66
N ARG A 50 23.37 11.98 -3.53
CA ARG A 50 22.22 11.35 -4.18
C ARG A 50 21.67 10.20 -3.33
N SER A 51 22.55 9.34 -2.84
CA SER A 51 22.13 8.16 -2.11
C SER A 51 21.51 8.47 -0.74
N VAL A 52 21.84 9.60 -0.12
CA VAL A 52 21.27 10.01 1.18
C VAL A 52 19.74 10.10 1.16
N TYR A 53 19.14 10.47 0.03
CA TYR A 53 17.68 10.55 -0.11
C TYR A 53 17.06 9.33 -0.80
N HIS A 54 17.82 8.28 -1.09
CA HIS A 54 17.23 7.05 -1.62
C HIS A 54 16.49 6.29 -0.51
N VAL A 55 15.30 5.79 -0.83
CA VAL A 55 14.44 5.03 0.09
C VAL A 55 15.12 3.70 0.45
N ARG A 56 15.24 3.39 1.75
CA ARG A 56 15.74 2.08 2.21
C ARG A 56 14.60 1.18 2.69
N ASN A 57 14.88 -0.10 2.74
CA ASN A 57 13.93 -1.14 3.14
C ASN A 57 13.47 -0.96 4.60
N VAL A 58 14.34 -0.48 5.49
CA VAL A 58 14.04 -0.33 6.92
C VAL A 58 12.91 0.68 7.16
N GLU A 59 12.88 1.80 6.44
CA GLU A 59 11.78 2.76 6.49
C GLU A 59 10.47 2.16 5.97
N ALA A 60 10.53 1.45 4.84
CA ALA A 60 9.37 0.82 4.23
C ALA A 60 8.75 -0.23 5.16
N TYR A 61 9.55 -1.15 5.68
CA TYR A 61 9.06 -2.19 6.59
C TYR A 61 8.58 -1.60 7.91
N ARG A 62 9.22 -0.55 8.45
CA ARG A 62 8.73 0.15 9.64
C ARG A 62 7.33 0.73 9.41
N LEU A 63 7.08 1.36 8.26
CA LEU A 63 5.75 1.87 7.93
C LEU A 63 4.74 0.72 7.76
N ALA A 64 5.12 -0.36 7.10
CA ALA A 64 4.25 -1.52 6.87
C ALA A 64 3.72 -2.18 8.17
N GLN A 65 4.39 -1.97 9.30
CA GLN A 65 3.94 -2.47 10.61
C GLN A 65 2.89 -1.58 11.29
N ILE A 66 2.49 -0.46 10.69
CA ILE A 66 1.46 0.42 11.27
C ILE A 66 0.10 -0.29 11.18
N MET A 67 -0.43 -0.69 12.33
CA MET A 67 -1.73 -1.36 12.44
C MET A 67 -2.90 -0.40 12.42
N GLU A 68 -2.71 0.79 13.00
CA GLU A 68 -3.79 1.75 13.11
C GLU A 68 -3.95 2.52 11.79
N PRO A 69 -5.18 2.67 11.26
CA PRO A 69 -5.41 3.29 9.95
C PRO A 69 -4.82 4.70 9.82
N LEU A 70 -4.28 4.98 8.64
CA LEU A 70 -3.81 6.31 8.25
C LEU A 70 -4.85 7.01 7.38
N ASP A 71 -5.07 8.30 7.60
CA ASP A 71 -5.94 9.09 6.74
C ASP A 71 -5.19 9.51 5.47
N ILE A 72 -3.93 9.92 5.62
CA ILE A 72 -3.11 10.45 4.54
C ILE A 72 -1.75 9.77 4.58
N VAL A 73 -1.24 9.35 3.41
CA VAL A 73 0.17 9.01 3.22
C VAL A 73 0.78 9.93 2.18
N LEU A 74 1.99 10.42 2.47
CA LEU A 74 2.78 11.27 1.59
C LEU A 74 4.01 10.51 1.09
N SER A 75 4.29 10.57 -0.20
CA SER A 75 5.55 10.10 -0.79
C SER A 75 6.06 11.08 -1.84
N HIS A 76 7.34 11.03 -2.18
CA HIS A 76 7.83 11.81 -3.33
C HIS A 76 7.47 11.11 -4.65
N ASP A 77 7.98 9.90 -4.84
CA ASP A 77 7.65 9.07 -6.01
C ASP A 77 6.22 8.54 -5.92
N TRP A 78 5.61 8.32 -7.08
CA TRP A 78 4.31 7.66 -7.17
C TRP A 78 4.40 6.18 -6.76
N PRO A 79 3.33 5.57 -6.22
CA PRO A 79 3.20 4.13 -6.21
C PRO A 79 3.29 3.60 -7.65
N ARG A 80 4.08 2.54 -7.85
CA ARG A 80 4.23 1.94 -9.17
C ARG A 80 2.89 1.41 -9.68
N GLY A 81 2.61 1.63 -10.96
CA GLY A 81 1.37 1.18 -11.61
C GLY A 81 0.14 2.02 -11.27
N ILE A 82 0.28 3.10 -10.49
CA ILE A 82 -0.87 3.93 -10.08
C ILE A 82 -1.58 4.57 -11.28
N GLU A 83 -0.89 4.76 -12.40
CA GLU A 83 -1.49 5.26 -13.63
C GLU A 83 -2.66 4.39 -14.11
N GLN A 84 -2.59 3.07 -13.88
CA GLN A 84 -3.63 2.11 -14.29
C GLN A 84 -4.93 2.26 -13.50
N HIS A 85 -4.90 3.03 -12.41
CA HIS A 85 -6.05 3.34 -11.57
C HIS A 85 -6.69 4.70 -11.90
N GLY A 86 -6.29 5.33 -13.01
CA GLY A 86 -6.85 6.59 -13.50
C GLY A 86 -6.87 6.67 -15.03
N ASP A 87 -6.81 7.90 -15.56
CA ASP A 87 -6.83 8.14 -17.01
C ASP A 87 -5.42 8.09 -17.61
N THR A 88 -4.91 6.87 -17.82
CA THR A 88 -3.58 6.61 -18.40
C THR A 88 -3.43 7.24 -19.78
N GLU A 89 -4.47 7.24 -20.61
CA GLU A 89 -4.40 7.80 -21.96
C GLU A 89 -4.17 9.31 -21.92
N ARG A 90 -4.87 10.03 -21.05
CA ARG A 90 -4.64 11.46 -20.83
C ARG A 90 -3.27 11.74 -20.26
N LEU A 91 -2.77 10.90 -19.37
CA LEU A 91 -1.40 11.00 -18.85
C LEU A 91 -0.39 10.89 -20.01
N LEU A 92 -0.49 9.84 -20.84
CA LEU A 92 0.41 9.59 -21.96
C LEU A 92 0.29 10.62 -23.08
N ARG A 93 -0.87 11.26 -23.25
CA ARG A 93 -1.02 12.41 -24.16
C ARG A 93 -0.22 13.63 -23.70
N LYS A 94 -0.15 13.87 -22.39
CA LYS A 94 0.63 14.99 -21.82
C LYS A 94 2.12 14.66 -21.70
N LYS A 95 2.44 13.40 -21.40
CA LYS A 95 3.79 12.92 -21.08
C LYS A 95 4.06 11.65 -21.89
N THR A 96 4.29 11.83 -23.18
CA THR A 96 4.44 10.72 -24.15
C THR A 96 5.61 9.79 -23.82
N PHE A 97 6.67 10.30 -23.19
CA PHE A 97 7.85 9.54 -22.80
C PHE A 97 7.58 8.51 -21.69
N PHE A 98 6.48 8.62 -20.93
CA PHE A 98 6.09 7.59 -19.97
C PHE A 98 5.55 6.32 -20.63
N ARG A 99 5.27 6.32 -21.94
CA ARG A 99 4.63 5.18 -22.61
C ARG A 99 5.38 3.88 -22.38
N GLN A 100 6.71 3.89 -22.48
CA GLN A 100 7.52 2.69 -22.29
C GLN A 100 7.49 2.25 -20.82
N GLU A 101 7.69 3.17 -19.88
CA GLU A 101 7.66 2.87 -18.44
C GLU A 101 6.30 2.32 -17.98
N VAL A 102 5.19 2.82 -18.54
CA VAL A 102 3.84 2.31 -18.27
C VAL A 102 3.66 0.92 -18.86
N MET A 103 4.12 0.68 -20.10
CA MET A 103 4.04 -0.66 -20.72
C MET A 103 4.88 -1.70 -19.96
N ASP A 104 6.04 -1.30 -19.46
CA ASP A 104 6.94 -2.15 -18.68
C ASP A 104 6.54 -2.26 -17.20
N ASN A 105 5.46 -1.59 -16.79
CA ASN A 105 5.00 -1.49 -15.40
C ASN A 105 6.10 -1.05 -14.42
N ASN A 106 6.90 -0.07 -14.83
CA ASN A 106 8.04 0.48 -14.08
C ASN A 106 7.90 1.97 -13.75
N LEU A 107 6.79 2.60 -14.14
CA LEU A 107 6.52 3.99 -13.76
C LEU A 107 6.21 4.07 -12.25
N GLY A 108 7.09 4.72 -11.49
CA GLY A 108 6.93 4.91 -10.04
C GLY A 108 7.75 3.95 -9.18
N SER A 109 7.43 3.92 -7.88
CA SER A 109 8.16 3.20 -6.84
C SER A 109 7.45 1.90 -6.44
N PRO A 110 8.09 0.72 -6.58
CA PRO A 110 7.53 -0.56 -6.13
C PRO A 110 7.36 -0.60 -4.60
N VAL A 111 8.18 0.14 -3.86
CA VAL A 111 8.07 0.27 -2.40
C VAL A 111 6.79 1.01 -2.02
N ASN A 112 6.45 2.07 -2.76
CA ASN A 112 5.23 2.83 -2.52
C ASN A 112 3.99 2.04 -2.95
N GLU A 113 4.07 1.23 -4.02
CA GLU A 113 3.03 0.27 -4.40
C GLU A 113 2.76 -0.73 -3.27
N PHE A 114 3.82 -1.33 -2.73
CA PHE A 114 3.72 -2.24 -1.59
C PHE A 114 3.04 -1.56 -0.38
N LEU A 115 3.52 -0.38 0.01
CA LEU A 115 2.97 0.36 1.14
C LEU A 115 1.52 0.79 0.94
N LEU A 116 1.14 1.21 -0.27
CA LEU A 116 -0.23 1.56 -0.61
C LEU A 116 -1.17 0.36 -0.39
N ASN A 117 -0.75 -0.84 -0.78
CA ASN A 117 -1.53 -2.07 -0.63
C ASN A 117 -1.61 -2.57 0.83
N VAL A 118 -0.58 -2.31 1.64
CA VAL A 118 -0.56 -2.67 3.06
C VAL A 118 -1.35 -1.68 3.90
N LEU A 119 -1.06 -0.39 3.77
CA LEU A 119 -1.59 0.67 4.65
C LEU A 119 -3.01 1.11 4.29
N LYS A 120 -3.37 1.02 3.01
CA LYS A 120 -4.71 1.35 2.48
C LYS A 120 -5.27 2.68 3.04
N PRO A 121 -4.50 3.79 2.98
CA PRO A 121 -4.94 5.06 3.54
C PRO A 121 -6.13 5.61 2.74
N LYS A 122 -6.87 6.55 3.34
CA LYS A 122 -7.97 7.23 2.62
C LYS A 122 -7.45 8.05 1.44
N PHE A 123 -6.28 8.68 1.58
CA PHE A 123 -5.61 9.44 0.54
C PHE A 123 -4.11 9.13 0.48
N TRP A 124 -3.59 9.10 -0.75
CA TRP A 124 -2.16 9.04 -1.02
C TRP A 124 -1.78 10.23 -1.90
N PHE A 125 -0.81 11.04 -1.47
CA PHE A 125 -0.30 12.16 -2.27
C PHE A 125 1.15 11.92 -2.65
N SER A 126 1.43 12.10 -3.94
CA SER A 126 2.78 11.99 -4.51
C SER A 126 3.10 13.16 -5.44
N ALA A 127 4.39 13.33 -5.72
CA ALA A 127 4.93 14.40 -6.56
C ALA A 127 5.83 13.82 -7.66
N HIS A 128 7.01 14.41 -7.88
CA HIS A 128 8.08 13.94 -8.78
C HIS A 128 7.80 14.03 -10.29
N LEU A 129 6.65 13.55 -10.78
CA LEU A 129 6.41 13.42 -12.22
C LEU A 129 5.96 14.71 -12.94
N HIS A 130 5.83 15.81 -12.20
CA HIS A 130 5.50 17.15 -12.72
C HIS A 130 4.26 17.14 -13.64
N VAL A 131 3.22 16.41 -13.23
CA VAL A 131 1.94 16.30 -13.91
C VAL A 131 0.85 16.07 -12.88
N LYS A 132 -0.28 16.79 -13.00
CA LYS A 132 -1.47 16.49 -12.20
C LYS A 132 -2.12 15.22 -12.74
N PHE A 133 -2.33 14.27 -11.85
CA PHE A 133 -3.00 13.01 -12.11
C PHE A 133 -3.82 12.61 -10.88
N GLU A 134 -4.91 11.90 -11.12
CA GLU A 134 -5.84 11.44 -10.10
C GLU A 134 -6.18 9.99 -10.42
N ALA A 135 -6.19 9.16 -9.39
CA ALA A 135 -6.45 7.73 -9.47
C ALA A 135 -7.31 7.28 -8.29
N GLN A 136 -8.09 6.22 -8.50
CA GLN A 136 -8.88 5.58 -7.46
C GLN A 136 -8.49 4.10 -7.34
N VAL A 137 -7.90 3.76 -6.20
CA VAL A 137 -7.47 2.40 -5.89
C VAL A 137 -8.56 1.74 -5.05
N ARG A 138 -9.07 0.61 -5.55
CA ARG A 138 -10.07 -0.18 -4.82
C ARG A 138 -9.36 -1.32 -4.09
N HIS A 139 -9.37 -1.27 -2.77
CA HIS A 139 -8.90 -2.37 -1.95
C HIS A 139 -10.05 -3.34 -1.67
N ALA A 140 -9.80 -4.65 -1.80
CA ALA A 140 -10.78 -5.66 -1.41
C ALA A 140 -11.12 -5.51 0.07
N VAL A 141 -12.42 -5.44 0.38
CA VAL A 141 -12.91 -5.57 1.75
C VAL A 141 -12.78 -7.05 2.11
N PRO A 142 -12.19 -7.41 3.25
CA PRO A 142 -12.25 -8.79 3.72
C PRO A 142 -13.72 -9.15 3.88
N THR A 143 -14.24 -10.03 3.03
CA THR A 143 -15.57 -10.61 3.20
C THR A 143 -15.53 -11.30 4.56
N LYS A 144 -16.39 -10.88 5.50
CA LYS A 144 -16.65 -11.70 6.69
C LYS A 144 -17.15 -13.02 6.15
N GLU A 145 -16.37 -14.08 6.32
CA GLU A 145 -16.81 -15.44 6.06
C GLU A 145 -18.15 -15.60 6.79
N SER A 146 -19.20 -15.90 6.02
CA SER A 146 -20.49 -16.28 6.56
C SER A 146 -20.26 -17.42 7.52
N GLU A 147 -20.63 -17.24 8.79
CA GLU A 147 -20.62 -18.31 9.77
C GLU A 147 -21.34 -19.53 9.18
N PRO A 148 -20.80 -20.75 9.30
CA PRO A 148 -21.49 -21.95 8.85
C PRO A 148 -22.78 -22.07 9.66
N THR A 149 -23.92 -21.93 8.99
CA THR A 149 -25.23 -22.28 9.56
C THR A 149 -25.21 -23.77 9.88
N SER A 150 -25.08 -24.09 11.16
CA SER A 150 -25.28 -25.43 11.69
C SER A 150 -26.77 -25.76 11.63
N ASP A 151 -27.26 -26.24 10.49
CA ASP A 151 -28.54 -26.94 10.43
C ASP A 151 -28.36 -28.31 11.09
N MET A 152 -28.70 -28.35 12.38
CA MET A 152 -28.93 -29.57 13.15
C MET A 152 -30.22 -30.20 12.63
N ASN A 153 -30.12 -31.20 11.74
CA ASN A 153 -31.21 -32.13 11.49
C ASN A 153 -31.11 -33.28 12.50
N GLU A 154 -31.92 -33.21 13.56
CA GLU A 154 -32.31 -34.38 14.37
C GLU A 154 -33.23 -35.29 13.53
N PRO A 155 -33.05 -36.62 13.53
CA PRO A 155 -34.08 -37.54 13.07
C PRO A 155 -35.04 -37.87 14.21
N SER A 156 -36.33 -37.65 13.97
CA SER A 156 -37.45 -38.03 14.85
C SER A 156 -37.73 -39.53 14.78
N ASP A 157 -37.56 -40.23 15.91
CA ASP A 157 -38.06 -41.59 16.14
C ASP A 157 -39.53 -41.58 16.59
N GLU A 158 -40.40 -42.30 15.89
CA GLU A 158 -41.62 -42.98 16.39
C GLU A 158 -42.24 -43.78 15.21
N ALA A 159 -41.97 -45.09 15.08
CA ALA A 159 -42.70 -46.23 15.65
C ALA A 159 -44.06 -46.58 14.99
N SER A 160 -44.14 -47.72 14.29
CA SER A 160 -45.28 -48.65 14.43
C SER A 160 -45.02 -50.04 13.82
N LEU A 161 -45.25 -51.04 14.68
CA LEU A 161 -45.32 -52.50 14.53
C LEU A 161 -46.31 -53.03 13.46
N ALA A 162 -45.97 -54.14 12.80
CA ALA A 162 -46.84 -55.29 12.43
C ALA A 162 -45.96 -56.39 11.76
N ALA A 163 -45.57 -57.48 12.43
CA ALA A 163 -46.30 -58.72 12.76
C ALA A 163 -46.52 -59.72 11.58
N SER A 164 -45.87 -60.90 11.71
CA SER A 164 -46.13 -62.22 11.08
C SER A 164 -45.98 -62.33 9.54
N THR A 165 -45.30 -63.34 8.97
CA THR A 165 -45.67 -64.76 9.02
C THR A 165 -44.51 -65.65 8.49
N SER A 166 -44.41 -66.85 9.05
CA SER A 166 -43.48 -67.97 8.84
C SER A 166 -43.61 -68.72 7.50
N LEU A 167 -42.55 -69.30 6.90
CA LEU A 167 -42.16 -70.74 6.83
C LEU A 167 -41.47 -70.99 5.45
N PRO A 168 -40.82 -72.14 5.17
CA PRO A 168 -40.22 -73.15 6.04
C PRO A 168 -38.68 -73.19 6.00
#